data_AF-A0A842KT56-F1
#
_entry.id   AF-A0A842KT56-F1
#
_cell.length_a   1.000
_cell.length_b   1.000
_cell.length_c   1.000
_cell.angle_alpha   90.00
_cell.angle_beta   90.00
_cell.angle_gamma   90.00
#
_symmetry.space_group_name_H-M   'P 1'
#
loop_
_entity.id
_entity.type
_entity.pdbx_description
1 polymer ?
#
loop_
_entity_poly.entity_id
_entity_poly.type
_entity_poly.pdbx_seq_one_letter_code
_entity_poly.pdbx_strand_id
1 'polypeptide(L)'
;MRDEMDRTERLIKKQIVILNRHVPRKRKTLKELLGEEKPHVIGADGSRHRFKTDELKFIASLLSENEQERLRLPIYIEIDATISGARIKGKLEAKIVSYIIGREIDEYDIPDEIHIYNPEIRILRRELPTTTQYIFLVNNLEGVK
;
A
#
# COMPACT_ATOMS: atom_id res chain seq x y z
N MET A 1 26.20 -24.90 -3.98
CA MET A 1 24.75 -25.05 -4.26
C MET A 1 23.83 -24.62 -3.10
N ARG A 2 23.57 -25.41 -2.04
CA ARG A 2 22.68 -24.98 -0.93
C ARG A 2 23.15 -23.71 -0.19
N ASP A 3 24.46 -23.60 0.06
CA ASP A 3 25.06 -22.47 0.79
C ASP A 3 25.13 -21.16 -0.07
N GLU A 4 25.17 -21.29 -1.40
CA GLU A 4 25.18 -20.14 -2.32
C GLU A 4 23.77 -19.58 -2.56
N MET A 5 22.75 -20.45 -2.63
CA MET A 5 21.35 -20.03 -2.71
C MET A 5 20.93 -19.26 -1.45
N ASP A 6 21.37 -19.70 -0.27
CA ASP A 6 21.10 -18.99 1.00
C ASP A 6 21.80 -17.62 1.05
N ARG A 7 23.06 -17.51 0.57
CA ARG A 7 23.74 -16.21 0.47
C ARG A 7 23.02 -15.24 -0.48
N THR A 8 22.59 -15.74 -1.64
CA THR A 8 21.88 -14.92 -2.65
C THR A 8 20.55 -14.43 -2.11
N GLU A 9 19.77 -15.31 -1.48
CA GLU A 9 18.50 -14.96 -0.83
C GLU A 9 18.70 -13.90 0.27
N ARG A 10 19.73 -14.03 1.11
CA ARG A 10 20.06 -13.02 2.14
C ARG A 10 20.41 -11.67 1.53
N LEU A 11 21.15 -11.64 0.42
CA LEU A 11 21.49 -10.39 -0.28
C LEU A 11 20.24 -9.72 -0.88
N ILE A 12 19.36 -10.49 -1.51
CA ILE A 12 18.09 -9.98 -2.07
C ILE A 12 17.20 -9.41 -0.95
N LYS A 13 17.06 -10.14 0.16
CA LYS A 13 16.31 -9.67 1.34
C LYS A 13 16.86 -8.34 1.86
N LYS A 14 18.18 -8.19 1.96
CA LYS A 14 18.80 -6.91 2.34
C LYS A 14 18.49 -5.79 1.35
N GLN A 15 18.54 -6.07 0.05
CA GLN A 15 18.21 -5.06 -0.96
C GLN A 15 16.76 -4.60 -0.87
N ILE A 16 15.82 -5.51 -0.64
CA ILE A 16 14.40 -5.17 -0.46
C ILE A 16 14.20 -4.30 0.79
N VAL A 17 14.86 -4.62 1.90
CA VAL A 17 14.81 -3.79 3.12
C VAL A 17 15.30 -2.37 2.83
N ILE A 18 16.37 -2.22 2.04
CA ILE A 18 16.88 -0.91 1.61
C ILE A 18 15.86 -0.18 0.73
N LEU A 19 15.24 -0.87 -0.23
CA LEU A 19 14.23 -0.30 -1.12
C LEU A 19 12.98 0.17 -0.34
N ASN A 20 12.63 -0.50 0.75
CA ASN A 20 11.48 -0.17 1.59
C ASN A 20 11.79 0.76 2.76
N ARG A 21 12.96 1.40 2.81
CA ARG A 21 13.35 2.26 3.95
C ARG A 21 12.38 3.42 4.22
N HIS A 22 11.72 3.92 3.18
CA HIS A 22 10.72 4.99 3.23
C HIS A 22 9.36 4.49 3.73
N VAL A 23 9.12 3.18 3.74
CA VAL A 23 7.87 2.58 4.22
C VAL A 23 7.81 2.67 5.74
N PRO A 24 6.68 3.09 6.33
CA PRO A 24 6.57 3.25 7.77
C PRO A 24 6.64 1.92 8.52
N ARG A 25 7.40 1.89 9.63
CA ARG A 25 7.43 0.71 10.53
C ARG A 25 6.09 0.48 11.22
N LYS A 26 5.37 1.57 11.51
CA LYS A 26 4.05 1.54 12.12
C LYS A 26 3.12 2.47 11.33
N ARG A 27 2.15 1.86 10.66
CA ARG A 27 1.01 2.58 10.08
C ARG A 27 0.06 3.03 11.18
N LYS A 28 -0.67 4.11 10.93
CA LYS A 28 -1.76 4.61 11.77
C LYS A 28 -3.10 4.38 11.09
N THR A 29 -4.17 4.29 11.87
CA THR A 29 -5.52 4.18 11.31
C THR A 29 -5.94 5.50 10.69
N LEU A 30 -6.91 5.46 9.78
CA LEU A 30 -7.49 6.68 9.22
C LEU A 30 -8.11 7.54 10.32
N LYS A 31 -8.81 6.94 11.30
CA LYS A 31 -9.37 7.65 12.45
C LYS A 31 -8.31 8.38 13.27
N GLU A 32 -7.18 7.74 13.56
CA GLU A 32 -6.06 8.39 14.27
C GLU A 32 -5.55 9.60 13.48
N LEU A 33 -5.33 9.43 12.18
CA LEU A 33 -4.78 10.48 11.32
C LEU A 33 -5.73 11.68 11.14
N LEU A 34 -7.05 11.45 11.08
CA LEU A 34 -8.04 12.53 11.01
C LEU A 34 -8.04 13.42 12.26
N GLY A 35 -7.64 12.88 13.42
CA GLY A 35 -7.52 13.64 14.67
C GLY A 35 -6.20 14.40 14.83
N GLU A 36 -5.23 14.23 13.93
CA GLU A 36 -3.93 14.90 14.00
C GLU A 36 -3.96 16.26 13.30
N GLU A 37 -3.41 17.30 13.94
CA GLU A 37 -3.22 18.62 13.30
C GLU A 37 -2.30 18.52 12.07
N LYS A 38 -1.28 17.65 12.16
CA LYS A 38 -0.27 17.41 11.11
C LYS A 38 -0.14 15.90 10.88
N PRO A 39 -1.07 15.27 10.15
CA PRO A 39 -1.15 13.82 10.02
C PRO A 39 0.09 13.25 9.35
N HIS A 40 0.75 12.29 10.01
CA HIS A 40 1.99 11.72 9.50
C HIS A 40 2.31 10.34 10.07
N VAL A 41 3.21 9.64 9.37
CA VAL A 41 3.89 8.42 9.84
C VAL A 41 5.41 8.60 9.73
N ILE A 42 6.15 7.74 10.43
CA ILE A 42 7.61 7.73 10.43
C ILE A 42 8.11 6.51 9.65
N GLY A 43 8.88 6.78 8.60
CA GLY A 43 9.58 5.78 7.78
C GLY A 43 10.56 4.96 8.61
N ALA A 44 10.94 3.79 8.11
CA ALA A 44 11.93 2.95 8.78
C ALA A 44 13.33 3.59 8.87
N ASP A 45 13.61 4.56 8.01
CA ASP A 45 14.78 5.45 8.00
C ASP A 45 14.65 6.69 8.90
N GLY A 46 13.52 6.84 9.62
CA GLY A 46 13.25 8.00 10.47
C GLY A 46 12.69 9.21 9.72
N SER A 47 12.53 9.15 8.40
CA SER A 47 11.91 10.20 7.62
C SER A 47 10.44 10.40 8.02
N ARG A 48 9.93 11.63 7.93
CA ARG A 48 8.54 11.94 8.20
C ARG A 48 7.75 11.99 6.90
N HIS A 49 6.78 11.10 6.76
CA HIS A 49 5.83 11.10 5.65
C HIS A 49 4.52 11.76 6.09
N ARG A 50 4.20 12.93 5.51
CA ARG A 50 2.97 13.67 5.82
C ARG A 50 1.86 13.31 4.85
N PHE A 51 0.63 13.23 5.36
CA PHE A 51 -0.57 13.04 4.57
C PHE A 51 -1.25 14.39 4.30
N LYS A 52 -1.85 14.54 3.12
CA LYS A 52 -2.77 15.64 2.86
C LYS A 52 -4.08 15.37 3.58
N THR A 53 -4.56 16.36 4.33
CA THR A 53 -5.83 16.27 5.05
C THR A 53 -7.01 16.02 4.11
N ASP A 54 -7.00 16.60 2.91
CA ASP A 54 -8.08 16.43 1.95
C ASP A 54 -8.14 15.00 1.39
N GLU A 55 -7.00 14.33 1.20
CA GLU A 55 -6.96 12.92 0.83
C GLU A 55 -7.55 12.04 1.95
N LEU A 56 -7.22 12.33 3.21
CA LEU A 56 -7.77 11.60 4.35
C LEU A 56 -9.30 11.76 4.44
N LYS A 57 -9.79 12.99 4.30
CA LYS A 57 -11.23 13.30 4.31
C LYS A 57 -11.96 12.64 3.14
N PHE A 58 -11.35 12.64 1.96
CA PHE A 58 -11.90 11.95 0.80
C PHE A 58 -12.02 10.45 1.07
N ILE A 59 -10.97 9.78 1.56
CA ILE A 59 -11.06 8.36 1.93
C ILE A 59 -12.14 8.14 3.00
N ALA A 60 -12.20 9.01 4.01
CA ALA A 60 -13.21 8.93 5.08
C ALA A 60 -14.64 9.02 4.54
N SER A 61 -14.87 9.79 3.48
CA SER A 61 -16.19 9.90 2.86
C SER A 61 -16.67 8.60 2.17
N LEU A 62 -15.75 7.67 1.88
CA LEU A 62 -16.04 6.36 1.27
C LEU A 62 -16.26 5.25 2.31
N LEU A 63 -16.04 5.55 3.60
CA LEU A 63 -15.94 4.56 4.67
C LEU A 63 -16.83 4.93 5.87
N SER A 64 -17.48 3.92 6.44
CA SER A 64 -18.11 4.01 7.75
C SER A 64 -17.08 4.23 8.87
N GLU A 65 -17.51 4.73 10.03
CA GLU A 65 -16.62 4.99 11.17
C GLU A 65 -15.83 3.74 11.61
N ASN A 66 -16.46 2.56 11.58
CA ASN A 66 -15.79 1.30 11.91
C ASN A 66 -14.71 0.93 10.90
N GLU A 67 -14.94 1.19 9.61
CA GLU A 67 -13.93 0.98 8.58
C GLU A 67 -12.77 1.97 8.74
N GLN A 68 -13.03 3.21 9.15
CA GLN A 68 -11.99 4.22 9.42
C GLN A 68 -11.07 3.83 10.59
N GLU A 69 -11.57 3.09 11.57
CA GLU A 69 -10.78 2.52 12.67
C GLU A 69 -9.86 1.38 12.23
N ARG A 70 -10.19 0.72 11.12
CA ARG A 70 -9.47 -0.45 10.62
C ARG A 70 -8.49 -0.12 9.50
N LEU A 71 -8.84 0.80 8.60
CA LEU A 71 -7.97 1.16 7.48
C LEU A 71 -6.69 1.79 8.02
N ARG A 72 -5.54 1.21 7.66
CA ARG A 72 -4.22 1.71 8.05
C ARG A 72 -3.50 2.33 6.87
N LEU A 73 -2.96 3.53 7.05
CA LEU A 73 -2.30 4.28 6.00
C LEU A 73 -0.76 4.30 6.12
N PRO A 74 -0.04 4.34 4.98
CA PRO A 74 -0.58 4.42 3.62
C PRO A 74 -1.14 3.09 3.09
N ILE A 75 -1.97 3.19 2.04
CA ILE A 75 -2.36 2.06 1.18
C ILE A 75 -1.14 1.65 0.38
N TYR A 76 -0.77 0.38 0.46
CA TYR A 76 0.41 -0.11 -0.25
C TYR A 76 0.08 -0.53 -1.68
N ILE A 77 0.86 0.02 -2.61
CA ILE A 77 0.90 -0.39 -4.01
C ILE A 77 2.05 -1.38 -4.14
N GLU A 78 1.74 -2.67 -4.07
CA GLU A 78 2.73 -3.74 -4.14
C GLU A 78 3.16 -3.92 -5.59
N ILE A 79 4.39 -3.52 -5.90
CA ILE A 79 4.95 -3.72 -7.24
C ILE A 79 5.27 -5.20 -7.40
N ASP A 80 4.75 -5.79 -8.46
CA ASP A 80 5.06 -7.15 -8.87
C ASP A 80 6.03 -7.08 -10.05
N ALA A 81 7.19 -7.73 -9.93
CA ALA A 81 8.23 -7.72 -10.96
C ALA A 81 7.84 -8.54 -12.20
N THR A 82 6.79 -9.35 -12.13
CA THR A 82 6.35 -10.27 -13.19
C THR A 82 5.22 -9.71 -14.06
N ILE A 83 4.53 -8.67 -13.60
CA ILE A 83 3.42 -8.04 -14.32
C ILE A 83 3.63 -6.53 -14.47
N SER A 84 3.13 -5.96 -15.57
CA SER A 84 3.12 -4.50 -15.80
C SER A 84 2.03 -3.79 -14.99
N GLY A 85 2.07 -3.96 -13.67
CA GLY A 85 1.06 -3.46 -12.76
C GLY A 85 1.45 -3.58 -11.30
N ALA A 86 0.45 -3.49 -10.43
CA ALA A 86 0.61 -3.60 -9.00
C ALA A 86 -0.58 -4.32 -8.39
N ARG A 87 -0.35 -4.91 -7.23
CA ARG A 87 -1.38 -5.48 -6.38
C ARG A 87 -1.61 -4.60 -5.18
N ILE A 88 -2.87 -4.48 -4.77
CA ILE A 88 -3.26 -3.81 -3.53
C ILE A 88 -4.03 -4.83 -2.69
N LYS A 89 -3.60 -5.04 -1.45
CA LYS A 89 -4.20 -6.01 -0.52
C LYS A 89 -5.06 -5.33 0.54
N GLY A 90 -6.12 -6.03 0.90
CA GLY A 90 -7.12 -5.65 1.91
C GLY A 90 -8.43 -5.21 1.28
N LYS A 91 -9.55 -5.63 1.87
CA LYS A 91 -10.90 -5.29 1.38
C LYS A 91 -11.16 -3.79 1.36
N LEU A 92 -10.74 -3.06 2.39
CA LEU A 92 -10.96 -1.61 2.47
C LEU A 92 -10.13 -0.88 1.40
N GLU A 93 -8.88 -1.29 1.24
CA GLU A 93 -7.99 -0.79 0.21
C GLU A 93 -8.54 -1.07 -1.20
N ALA A 94 -9.01 -2.30 -1.47
CA ALA A 94 -9.64 -2.67 -2.72
C ALA A 94 -10.89 -1.85 -3.00
N LYS A 95 -11.76 -1.65 -2.00
CA LYS A 95 -12.97 -0.80 -2.08
C LYS A 95 -12.64 0.63 -2.53
N ILE A 96 -11.69 1.26 -1.84
CA ILE A 96 -11.26 2.64 -2.13
C ILE A 96 -10.68 2.75 -3.53
N VAL A 97 -9.80 1.81 -3.90
CA VAL A 97 -9.10 1.84 -5.18
C VAL A 97 -10.06 1.60 -6.33
N SER A 98 -10.98 0.63 -6.20
CA SER A 98 -12.03 0.37 -7.19
C SER A 98 -12.88 1.61 -7.45
N TYR A 99 -13.29 2.32 -6.39
CA TYR A 99 -14.01 3.58 -6.53
C TYR A 99 -13.22 4.61 -7.33
N ILE A 100 -11.94 4.82 -7.00
CA ILE A 100 -11.08 5.82 -7.65
C ILE A 100 -10.85 5.51 -9.14
N ILE A 101 -10.67 4.24 -9.49
CA ILE A 101 -10.41 3.83 -10.87
C ILE A 101 -11.70 3.60 -11.67
N GLY A 102 -12.88 3.77 -11.05
CA GLY A 102 -14.18 3.56 -11.69
C GLY A 102 -14.49 2.10 -12.00
N ARG A 103 -13.99 1.16 -11.18
CA ARG A 103 -14.29 -0.27 -11.30
C ARG A 103 -15.46 -0.62 -10.40
N GLU A 104 -16.52 -1.18 -10.98
CA GLU A 104 -17.65 -1.69 -10.23
C GLU A 104 -17.22 -2.89 -9.37
N ILE A 105 -17.67 -2.89 -8.11
CA ILE A 105 -17.48 -3.99 -7.16
C ILE A 105 -18.80 -4.24 -6.44
N ASP A 106 -19.05 -5.50 -6.08
CA ASP A 106 -20.14 -5.85 -5.19
C ASP A 106 -19.78 -5.43 -3.75
N GLU A 107 -20.61 -4.60 -3.12
CA GLU A 107 -20.39 -4.16 -1.74
C GLU A 107 -20.52 -5.32 -0.73
N TYR A 108 -21.22 -6.39 -1.09
CA TYR A 108 -21.35 -7.60 -0.27
C TYR A 108 -20.22 -8.61 -0.51
N ASP A 109 -19.49 -8.49 -1.62
CA ASP A 109 -18.39 -9.37 -2.00
C ASP A 109 -17.13 -8.60 -2.44
N ILE A 110 -16.65 -7.75 -1.54
CA ILE A 110 -15.42 -7.01 -1.77
C ILE A 110 -14.23 -7.98 -1.71
N PRO A 111 -13.40 -8.05 -2.77
CA PRO A 111 -12.26 -8.95 -2.81
C PRO A 111 -11.18 -8.52 -1.81
N ASP A 112 -10.43 -9.49 -1.29
CA ASP A 112 -9.31 -9.25 -0.38
C ASP A 112 -8.07 -8.65 -1.06
N GLU A 113 -8.07 -8.56 -2.39
CA GLU A 113 -7.03 -7.88 -3.16
C GLU A 113 -7.55 -7.43 -4.54
N ILE A 114 -6.86 -6.45 -5.13
CA ILE A 114 -7.13 -5.96 -6.48
C ILE A 114 -5.81 -5.80 -7.25
N HIS A 115 -5.82 -6.22 -8.51
CA HIS A 115 -4.75 -5.95 -9.46
C HIS A 115 -5.11 -4.71 -10.29
N ILE A 116 -4.16 -3.78 -10.36
CA ILE A 116 -4.25 -2.57 -11.16
C ILE A 116 -3.07 -2.45 -12.11
N TYR A 117 -3.30 -1.90 -13.29
CA TYR A 117 -2.28 -1.69 -14.33
C TYR A 117 -1.81 -0.24 -14.38
N ASN A 118 -0.76 0.03 -15.14
CA ASN A 118 -0.14 1.36 -15.24
C ASN A 118 -1.13 2.54 -15.45
N PRO A 119 -2.18 2.44 -16.30
CA PRO A 119 -3.17 3.51 -16.43
C PRO A 119 -3.95 3.79 -15.14
N GLU A 120 -4.37 2.73 -14.45
CA GLU A 120 -5.13 2.79 -13.19
C GLU A 120 -4.25 3.28 -12.03
N ILE A 121 -2.98 2.84 -11.99
CA ILE A 121 -1.98 3.36 -11.04
C ILE A 121 -1.83 4.87 -11.22
N ARG A 122 -1.82 5.37 -12.46
CA ARG A 122 -1.73 6.82 -12.73
C ARG A 122 -2.94 7.58 -12.20
N ILE A 123 -4.14 7.01 -12.32
CA ILE A 123 -5.37 7.58 -11.75
C ILE A 123 -5.25 7.59 -10.22
N LEU A 124 -4.95 6.44 -9.61
CA LEU A 124 -4.79 6.31 -8.16
C LEU A 124 -3.77 7.29 -7.59
N ARG A 125 -2.59 7.41 -8.21
CA ARG A 125 -1.52 8.31 -7.76
C ARG A 125 -1.83 9.78 -7.97
N ARG A 126 -2.75 10.11 -8.89
CA ARG A 126 -3.24 11.48 -9.06
C ARG A 126 -4.19 11.87 -7.93
N GLU A 127 -5.09 10.97 -7.56
CA GLU A 127 -6.09 11.22 -6.50
C GLU A 127 -5.49 11.10 -5.09
N LEU A 128 -4.66 10.07 -4.85
CA LEU A 128 -4.10 9.75 -3.53
C LEU A 128 -2.56 9.76 -3.49
N PRO A 129 -1.88 10.88 -3.83
CA PRO A 129 -0.43 10.91 -3.90
C PRO A 129 0.29 10.75 -2.55
N THR A 130 -0.35 11.11 -1.43
CA THR A 130 0.26 11.03 -0.09
C THR A 130 -0.27 9.88 0.75
N THR A 131 -1.49 9.42 0.52
CA THR A 131 -2.11 8.31 1.27
C THR A 131 -1.87 6.93 0.64
N THR A 132 -1.21 6.87 -0.51
CA THR A 132 -0.69 5.62 -1.10
C THR A 132 0.84 5.62 -1.15
N GLN A 133 1.45 4.44 -1.11
CA GLN A 133 2.90 4.28 -1.16
C GLN A 133 3.30 2.98 -1.85
N TYR A 134 4.32 3.02 -2.70
CA TYR A 134 4.89 1.83 -3.31
C TYR A 134 5.69 1.01 -2.29
N ILE A 135 5.51 -0.31 -2.34
CA ILE A 135 6.29 -1.28 -1.57
C ILE A 135 6.78 -2.39 -2.49
N PHE A 136 7.99 -2.87 -2.21
CA PHE A 136 8.55 -4.06 -2.85
C PHE A 136 8.39 -5.25 -1.91
N LEU A 137 7.83 -6.35 -2.39
CA LEU A 137 7.69 -7.58 -1.61
C LEU A 137 8.67 -8.65 -2.08
N VAL A 138 9.13 -9.49 -1.14
CA VAL A 138 9.87 -10.71 -1.43
C VAL A 138 8.88 -11.86 -1.60
N ASN A 139 7.96 -11.75 -2.55
CA ASN A 139 7.10 -12.87 -2.92
C ASN A 139 7.56 -13.30 -4.32
N ASN A 140 8.57 -14.19 -4.38
CA ASN A 140 8.96 -15.05 -5.51
C ASN A 140 10.42 -15.52 -5.40
N LEU A 141 10.82 -16.13 -4.28
CA LEU A 141 12.01 -16.99 -4.28
C LEU A 141 11.67 -18.48 -4.36
N GLU A 142 10.38 -18.85 -4.26
CA GLU A 142 9.93 -20.23 -4.41
C GLU A 142 9.78 -20.67 -5.88
N GLY A 143 9.87 -19.74 -6.83
CA GLY A 143 9.72 -20.00 -8.27
C GLY A 143 11.01 -20.35 -9.01
N VAL A 144 12.16 -20.36 -8.33
CA VAL A 144 13.43 -20.85 -8.91
C VAL A 144 13.59 -22.30 -8.52
N LYS A 145 12.85 -23.18 -9.20
CA LYS A 145 13.17 -24.62 -9.25
C LYS A 145 13.95 -24.90 -10.52
#